data_AF-A0A193C977-F1
#
_entry.id   AF-A0A193C977-F1
#
_cell.length_a   1.000
_cell.length_b   1.000
_cell.length_c   1.000
_cell.angle_alpha   90.00
_cell.angle_beta   90.00
_cell.angle_gamma   90.00
#
_symmetry.space_group_name_H-M   'P 1'
#
loop_
_entity.id
_entity.type
_entity.pdbx_description
1 polymer ?
#
loop_
_entity_poly.entity_id
_entity_poly.type
_entity_poly.pdbx_seq_one_letter_code
_entity_poly.pdbx_strand_id
1 'polypeptide(L)'
;MLKSLDARAAERSVRERDAIKLAEHQRDAGLITHAEYADHYRQFTTWRKRASRFNTVLHQYLDLTADRVRRVHHDSVAESLRSTLLALAVAVDDHRQAHAGEESLADTALWARLRLLPWPTADDAGHRLVDAVAAERSRRTAARHHENSSIQYQGSHVTGENVDVADLLLEITDNAEPTCDRSQLVELWKQRTPDLLESDAAKVAASTKKGSYATYRLRRSLTFLESHGMIERNAEGDTAKVTVINRNALLSLRRQWDVARFALGDAEL
;
A
#
# COMPACT_ATOMS: atom_id res chain seq x y z
N MET A 1 3.07 6.63 22.34
CA MET A 1 2.71 6.36 23.75
C MET A 1 3.90 5.84 24.58
N LEU A 2 4.70 4.87 24.12
CA LEU A 2 5.88 4.38 24.88
C LEU A 2 7.03 5.41 24.99
N LYS A 3 7.38 6.11 23.90
CA LYS A 3 8.39 7.19 23.93
C LYS A 3 8.04 8.34 24.89
N SER A 4 6.75 8.67 25.04
CA SER A 4 6.30 9.68 26.00
C SER A 4 6.36 9.20 27.45
N LEU A 5 6.26 7.89 27.70
CA LEU A 5 6.46 7.31 29.03
C LEU A 5 7.93 7.31 29.41
N ASP A 6 8.83 7.06 28.45
CA ASP A 6 10.28 7.15 28.64
C ASP A 6 10.74 8.57 28.98
N ALA A 7 10.26 9.56 28.23
CA ALA A 7 10.53 10.98 28.52
C ALA A 7 10.08 11.39 29.94
N ARG A 8 8.88 10.94 30.38
CA ARG A 8 8.38 11.20 31.73
C ARG A 8 9.16 10.47 32.82
N ALA A 9 9.65 9.26 32.52
CA ALA A 9 10.49 8.51 33.44
C ALA A 9 11.87 9.16 33.64
N ALA A 10 12.47 9.67 32.56
CA ALA A 10 13.70 10.45 32.59
C ALA A 10 13.53 11.75 33.39
N GLU A 11 12.47 12.50 33.12
CA GLU A 11 12.16 13.76 33.82
C GLU A 11 11.95 13.53 35.34
N ARG A 12 11.19 12.49 35.70
CA ARG A 12 11.00 12.12 37.11
C ARG A 12 12.32 11.70 37.77
N SER A 13 13.21 11.03 37.03
CA SER A 13 14.51 10.63 37.56
C SER A 13 15.45 11.80 37.84
N VAL A 14 15.35 12.89 37.07
CA VAL A 14 16.07 14.14 37.32
C VAL A 14 15.52 14.81 38.57
N ARG A 15 14.19 14.99 38.65
CA ARG A 15 13.53 15.61 39.82
C ARG A 15 13.85 14.93 41.15
N GLU A 16 13.84 13.60 41.19
CA GLU A 16 14.12 12.82 42.41
C GLU A 16 15.61 12.88 42.80
N ARG A 17 16.52 13.01 41.83
CA ARG A 17 17.96 13.24 42.10
C ARG A 17 18.20 14.64 42.67
N ASP A 18 17.53 15.64 42.11
CA ASP A 18 17.66 17.02 42.56
C ASP A 18 17.05 17.22 43.95
N ALA A 19 15.95 16.53 44.27
CA ALA A 19 15.36 16.52 45.61
C ALA A 19 16.32 15.99 46.68
N ILE A 20 17.11 14.93 46.40
CA ILE A 20 18.10 14.42 47.35
C ILE A 20 19.33 15.32 47.47
N LYS A 21 19.79 15.93 46.38
CA LYS A 21 20.87 16.93 46.45
C LYS A 21 20.44 18.13 47.29
N LEU A 22 19.19 18.57 47.13
CA LEU A 22 18.63 19.65 47.95
C LEU A 22 18.57 19.26 49.43
N ALA A 23 18.09 18.05 49.74
CA ALA A 23 18.06 17.55 51.11
C ALA A 23 19.48 17.43 51.72
N GLU A 24 20.48 17.05 50.92
CA GLU A 24 21.88 17.02 51.35
C GLU A 24 22.40 18.42 51.69
N HIS A 25 22.14 19.42 50.83
CA HIS A 25 22.48 20.82 51.13
C HIS A 25 21.75 21.36 52.37
N GLN A 26 20.48 21.00 52.57
CA GLN A 26 19.70 21.41 53.74
C GLN A 26 20.24 20.79 55.03
N ARG A 27 20.72 19.54 54.97
CA ARG A 27 21.39 18.88 56.11
C ARG A 27 22.68 19.60 56.46
N ASP A 28 23.50 19.91 55.46
CA ASP A 28 24.80 20.56 55.66
C ASP A 28 24.65 22.01 56.16
N ALA A 29 23.54 22.67 55.82
CA ALA A 29 23.15 23.97 56.36
C ALA A 29 22.46 23.90 57.74
N GLY A 30 22.25 22.70 58.31
CA GLY A 30 21.57 22.51 59.60
C GLY A 30 20.07 22.79 59.58
N LEU A 31 19.45 22.90 58.40
CA LEU A 31 18.02 23.18 58.21
C LEU A 31 17.15 21.94 58.41
N ILE A 32 17.73 20.74 58.24
CA ILE A 32 17.09 19.46 58.56
C ILE A 32 18.01 18.62 59.43
N THR A 33 17.41 17.77 60.26
CA THR A 33 18.13 16.85 61.14
C THR A 33 18.69 15.66 60.37
N HIS A 34 19.71 15.00 60.94
CA HIS A 34 20.24 13.75 60.39
C HIS A 34 19.18 12.65 60.26
N ALA A 35 18.20 12.60 61.16
CA ALA A 35 17.11 11.63 61.13
C ALA A 35 16.16 11.88 59.95
N GLU A 36 15.82 13.14 59.66
CA GLU A 36 14.99 13.53 58.52
C GLU A 36 15.70 13.24 57.19
N TYR A 37 16.99 13.58 57.08
CA TYR A 37 17.78 13.23 55.90
C TYR A 37 17.84 11.70 55.67
N ALA A 38 18.01 10.92 56.73
CA ALA A 38 18.03 9.46 56.64
C ALA A 38 16.69 8.86 56.20
N ASP A 39 15.57 9.52 56.49
CA ASP A 39 14.26 9.11 55.97
C ASP A 39 14.11 9.46 54.48
N HIS A 40 14.44 10.70 54.09
CA HIS A 40 14.45 11.11 52.68
C HIS A 40 15.34 10.19 51.81
N TYR A 41 16.52 9.84 52.30
CA TYR A 41 17.43 8.93 51.61
C TYR A 41 16.87 7.50 51.49
N ARG A 42 16.18 6.99 52.51
CA ARG A 42 15.50 5.68 52.46
C ARG A 42 14.35 5.67 51.45
N GLN A 43 13.57 6.74 51.38
CA GLN A 43 12.51 6.88 50.39
C GLN A 43 13.07 6.93 48.96
N PHE A 44 14.15 7.69 48.73
CA PHE A 44 14.84 7.76 47.44
C PHE A 44 15.43 6.42 47.00
N THR A 45 16.11 5.70 47.90
CA THR A 45 16.67 4.38 47.56
C THR A 45 15.59 3.35 47.23
N THR A 46 14.45 3.41 47.92
CA THR A 46 13.27 2.57 47.62
C THR A 46 12.67 2.92 46.27
N TRP A 47 12.50 4.21 45.98
CA TRP A 47 12.06 4.69 44.68
C TRP A 47 13.02 4.27 43.56
N ARG A 48 14.34 4.47 43.74
CA ARG A 48 15.37 4.12 42.76
C ARG A 48 15.35 2.63 42.41
N LYS A 49 15.14 1.74 43.38
CA LYS A 49 14.98 0.30 43.13
C LYS A 49 13.75 -0.01 42.28
N ARG A 50 12.61 0.65 42.53
CA ARG A 50 11.37 0.50 41.75
C ARG A 50 11.53 1.07 40.34
N ALA A 51 12.13 2.26 40.22
CA ALA A 51 12.38 2.93 38.95
C ALA A 51 13.35 2.14 38.06
N SER A 52 14.39 1.53 38.64
CA SER A 52 15.32 0.67 37.89
C SER A 52 14.59 -0.51 37.24
N ARG A 53 13.71 -1.21 37.98
CA ARG A 53 12.92 -2.32 37.43
C ARG A 53 11.96 -1.86 36.33
N PHE A 54 11.29 -0.73 36.55
CA PHE A 54 10.40 -0.14 35.56
C PHE A 54 11.14 0.24 34.27
N ASN A 55 12.31 0.87 34.38
CA ASN A 55 13.12 1.25 33.22
C ASN A 55 13.62 0.02 32.45
N THR A 56 14.05 -1.05 33.12
CA THR A 56 14.45 -2.30 32.45
C THR A 56 13.30 -2.86 31.61
N VAL A 57 12.09 -2.94 32.17
CA VAL A 57 10.91 -3.43 31.45
C VAL A 57 10.54 -2.50 30.30
N LEU A 58 10.56 -1.18 30.51
CA LEU A 58 10.23 -0.20 29.49
C LEU A 58 11.19 -0.27 28.29
N HIS A 59 12.50 -0.40 28.54
CA HIS A 59 13.50 -0.50 27.48
C HIS A 59 13.35 -1.80 26.68
N GLN A 60 13.07 -2.93 27.34
CA GLN A 60 12.76 -4.19 26.65
C GLN A 60 11.56 -4.05 25.70
N TYR A 61 10.48 -3.37 26.13
CA TYR A 61 9.34 -3.12 25.25
C TYR A 61 9.65 -2.15 24.12
N LEU A 62 10.46 -1.11 24.37
CA LEU A 62 10.91 -0.19 23.34
C LEU A 62 11.73 -0.90 22.26
N ASP A 63 12.66 -1.77 22.65
CA ASP A 63 13.47 -2.56 21.72
C ASP A 63 12.62 -3.52 20.88
N LEU A 64 11.70 -4.25 21.50
CA LEU A 64 10.77 -5.14 20.79
C LEU A 64 9.89 -4.38 19.80
N THR A 65 9.41 -3.19 20.17
CA THR A 65 8.63 -2.34 19.25
C THR A 65 9.48 -1.76 18.13
N ALA A 66 10.73 -1.38 18.39
CA ALA A 66 11.66 -0.91 17.36
C ALA A 66 11.95 -2.01 16.32
N ASP A 67 12.16 -3.24 16.76
CA ASP A 67 12.36 -4.40 15.87
C ASP A 67 11.12 -4.73 15.06
N ARG A 68 9.92 -4.58 15.65
CA ARG A 68 8.67 -4.79 14.94
C ARG A 68 8.42 -3.70 13.90
N VAL A 69 8.71 -2.44 14.23
CA VAL A 69 8.59 -1.32 13.28
C VAL A 69 9.61 -1.47 12.15
N ARG A 70 10.85 -1.86 12.45
CA ARG A 70 11.87 -2.14 11.44
C ARG A 70 11.45 -3.25 10.48
N ARG A 71 10.90 -4.35 11.00
CA ARG A 71 10.35 -5.44 10.18
C ARG A 71 9.20 -4.99 9.30
N VAL A 72 8.19 -4.33 9.85
CA VAL A 72 7.05 -3.81 9.07
C VAL A 72 7.51 -2.83 7.98
N HIS A 73 8.49 -1.97 8.27
CA HIS A 73 9.01 -1.03 7.29
C HIS A 73 9.83 -1.73 6.20
N HIS A 74 10.64 -2.72 6.57
CA HIS A 74 11.37 -3.56 5.62
C HIS A 74 10.41 -4.33 4.72
N ASP A 75 9.36 -4.93 5.27
CA ASP A 75 8.33 -5.66 4.51
C ASP A 75 7.57 -4.72 3.57
N SER A 76 7.26 -3.50 4.01
CA SER A 76 6.62 -2.47 3.18
C SER A 76 7.53 -2.00 2.04
N VAL A 77 8.84 -1.88 2.26
CA VAL A 77 9.81 -1.50 1.22
C VAL A 77 10.01 -2.65 0.24
N ALA A 78 10.13 -3.89 0.73
CA ALA A 78 10.21 -5.09 -0.08
C ALA A 78 8.98 -5.25 -0.98
N GLU A 79 7.79 -5.03 -0.42
CA GLU A 79 6.53 -5.08 -1.18
C GLU A 79 6.45 -3.98 -2.24
N SER A 80 6.84 -2.76 -1.90
CA SER A 80 6.88 -1.65 -2.86
C SER A 80 7.89 -1.92 -3.98
N LEU A 81 9.09 -2.42 -3.64
CA LEU A 81 10.12 -2.77 -4.60
C LEU A 81 9.65 -3.91 -5.52
N ARG A 82 9.00 -4.94 -4.94
CA ARG A 82 8.39 -6.05 -5.67
C ARG A 82 7.35 -5.56 -6.67
N SER A 83 6.45 -4.67 -6.25
CA SER A 83 5.42 -4.09 -7.11
C SER A 83 6.04 -3.31 -8.28
N THR A 84 7.06 -2.51 -8.03
CA THR A 84 7.73 -1.72 -9.07
C THR A 84 8.51 -2.60 -10.05
N LEU A 85 9.26 -3.59 -9.54
CA LEU A 85 10.00 -4.53 -10.38
C LEU A 85 9.06 -5.39 -11.22
N LEU A 86 7.91 -5.81 -10.68
CA LEU A 86 6.90 -6.55 -11.42
C LEU A 86 6.29 -5.69 -12.54
N ALA A 87 5.95 -4.43 -12.24
CA ALA A 87 5.44 -3.50 -13.25
C ALA A 87 6.45 -3.27 -14.38
N LEU A 88 7.74 -3.08 -14.04
CA LEU A 88 8.81 -2.94 -15.01
C LEU A 88 8.97 -4.20 -15.87
N ALA A 89 8.96 -5.38 -15.25
CA ALA A 89 9.08 -6.65 -15.95
C ALA A 89 7.92 -6.86 -16.94
N VAL A 90 6.68 -6.59 -16.53
CA VAL A 90 5.51 -6.65 -17.43
C VAL A 90 5.67 -5.68 -18.59
N ALA A 91 6.06 -4.42 -18.34
CA ALA A 91 6.22 -3.43 -19.40
C ALA A 91 7.31 -3.81 -20.42
N VAL A 92 8.44 -4.36 -19.97
CA VAL A 92 9.51 -4.84 -20.84
C VAL A 92 9.05 -6.04 -21.67
N ASP A 93 8.35 -6.98 -21.06
CA ASP A 93 7.80 -8.14 -21.77
C ASP A 93 6.72 -7.74 -22.79
N ASP A 94 5.83 -6.79 -22.44
CA ASP A 94 4.84 -6.22 -23.34
C ASP A 94 5.49 -5.53 -24.55
N HIS A 95 6.53 -4.72 -24.31
CA HIS A 95 7.26 -4.05 -25.39
C HIS A 95 7.94 -5.05 -26.32
N ARG A 96 8.57 -6.09 -25.77
CA ARG A 96 9.18 -7.18 -26.53
C ARG A 96 8.17 -7.94 -27.38
N GLN A 97 6.99 -8.24 -26.84
CA GLN A 97 5.96 -8.95 -27.59
C GLN A 97 5.32 -8.09 -28.67
N ALA A 98 5.10 -6.80 -28.40
CA ALA A 98 4.62 -5.85 -29.41
C ALA A 98 5.60 -5.70 -30.58
N HIS A 99 6.89 -5.96 -30.34
CA HIS A 99 7.98 -5.83 -31.33
C HIS A 99 8.62 -7.19 -31.65
N ALA A 100 7.86 -8.28 -31.54
CA ALA A 100 8.35 -9.62 -31.81
C ALA A 100 8.86 -9.74 -33.26
N GLY A 101 10.18 -9.83 -33.43
CA GLY A 101 10.88 -9.83 -34.73
C GLY A 101 11.87 -8.68 -34.92
N GLU A 102 11.71 -7.58 -34.18
CA GLU A 102 12.61 -6.41 -34.12
C GLU A 102 12.89 -6.05 -32.65
N GLU A 103 13.18 -7.06 -31.82
CA GLU A 103 13.43 -6.83 -30.39
C GLU A 103 14.62 -5.89 -30.20
N SER A 104 14.40 -4.77 -29.53
CA SER A 104 15.47 -3.87 -29.12
C SER A 104 16.47 -4.62 -28.24
N LEU A 105 17.76 -4.57 -28.59
CA LEU A 105 18.84 -5.18 -27.80
C LEU A 105 18.82 -4.69 -26.34
N ALA A 106 18.33 -3.47 -26.10
CA ALA A 106 18.17 -2.91 -24.76
C ALA A 106 17.13 -3.67 -23.95
N ASP A 107 15.98 -4.03 -24.54
CA ASP A 107 14.90 -4.73 -23.85
C ASP A 107 15.26 -6.20 -23.59
N THR A 108 15.97 -6.82 -24.52
CA THR A 108 16.50 -8.18 -24.34
C THR A 108 17.54 -8.23 -23.23
N ALA A 109 18.44 -7.24 -23.16
CA ALA A 109 19.42 -7.12 -22.08
C ALA A 109 18.77 -6.76 -20.73
N LEU A 110 17.75 -5.90 -20.73
CA LEU A 110 17.00 -5.52 -19.54
C LEU A 110 16.20 -6.70 -18.98
N TRP A 111 15.52 -7.46 -19.84
CA TRP A 111 14.83 -8.70 -19.46
C TRP A 111 15.79 -9.75 -18.90
N ALA A 112 16.95 -9.94 -19.53
CA ALA A 112 17.98 -10.86 -19.04
C ALA A 112 18.48 -10.45 -17.64
N ARG A 113 18.67 -9.15 -17.40
CA ARG A 113 19.04 -8.61 -16.08
C ARG A 113 17.93 -8.80 -15.04
N LEU A 114 16.68 -8.52 -15.39
CA LEU A 114 15.55 -8.69 -14.48
C LEU A 114 15.40 -10.16 -14.03
N ARG A 115 15.66 -11.13 -14.92
CA ARG A 115 15.64 -12.57 -14.59
C ARG A 115 16.73 -13.00 -13.62
N LEU A 116 17.83 -12.26 -13.52
CA LEU A 116 18.98 -12.55 -12.65
C LEU A 116 18.91 -11.81 -11.32
N LEU A 117 17.97 -10.87 -11.16
CA LEU A 117 17.86 -10.05 -9.96
C LEU A 117 17.23 -10.89 -8.83
N PRO A 118 17.83 -10.94 -7.63
CA PRO A 118 17.22 -11.63 -6.50
C PRO A 118 15.90 -10.94 -6.13
N TRP A 119 14.81 -11.70 -6.19
CA TRP A 119 13.48 -11.16 -5.96
C TRP A 119 13.26 -10.97 -4.46
N PRO A 120 12.73 -9.82 -4.00
CA PRO A 120 12.42 -9.62 -2.60
C PRO A 120 11.14 -10.40 -2.24
N THR A 121 11.29 -11.69 -1.91
CA THR A 121 10.25 -12.50 -1.25
C THR A 121 10.61 -12.74 0.20
N ALA A 122 9.58 -12.79 1.06
CA ALA A 122 9.75 -13.04 2.49
C ALA A 122 10.28 -14.46 2.78
N ASP A 123 10.04 -15.38 1.85
CA ASP A 123 10.60 -16.72 1.85
C ASP A 123 11.37 -16.94 0.54
N ASP A 124 12.52 -17.61 0.63
CA ASP A 124 13.38 -18.09 -0.46
C ASP A 124 12.67 -19.08 -1.42
N ALA A 125 11.34 -19.03 -1.51
CA ALA A 125 10.58 -19.72 -2.53
C ALA A 125 10.94 -19.10 -3.88
N GLY A 126 11.74 -19.82 -4.67
CA GLY A 126 12.25 -19.41 -5.98
C GLY A 126 11.16 -19.17 -7.03
N HIS A 127 10.34 -18.15 -6.81
CA HIS A 127 9.36 -17.64 -7.76
C HIS A 127 10.13 -17.04 -8.93
N ARG A 128 10.10 -17.75 -10.06
CA ARG A 128 10.73 -17.25 -11.28
C ARG A 128 9.95 -16.03 -11.75
N LEU A 129 10.66 -14.95 -12.06
CA LEU A 129 10.08 -13.71 -12.61
C LEU A 129 9.10 -13.98 -13.76
N VAL A 130 9.40 -14.99 -14.59
CA VAL A 130 8.56 -15.41 -15.71
C VAL A 130 7.18 -15.90 -15.23
N ASP A 131 7.11 -16.66 -14.15
CA ASP A 131 5.85 -17.16 -13.59
C ASP A 131 5.07 -16.02 -12.92
N ALA A 132 5.76 -15.07 -12.28
CA ALA A 132 5.14 -13.88 -11.71
C ALA A 132 4.60 -12.94 -12.79
N VAL A 133 5.34 -12.74 -13.89
CA VAL A 133 4.90 -11.94 -15.05
C VAL A 133 3.78 -12.65 -15.79
N ALA A 134 3.85 -13.96 -15.98
CA ALA A 134 2.76 -14.74 -16.58
C ALA A 134 1.50 -14.71 -15.71
N ALA A 135 1.62 -14.87 -14.39
CA ALA A 135 0.49 -14.74 -13.47
C ALA A 135 -0.08 -13.32 -13.46
N GLU A 136 0.77 -12.30 -13.43
CA GLU A 136 0.35 -10.90 -13.49
C GLU A 136 -0.31 -10.55 -14.83
N ARG A 137 0.16 -11.11 -15.94
CA ARG A 137 -0.49 -10.99 -17.24
C ARG A 137 -1.79 -11.76 -17.29
N SER A 138 -1.87 -13.00 -16.83
CA SER A 138 -3.16 -13.71 -16.71
C SER A 138 -4.16 -12.92 -15.86
N ARG A 139 -3.68 -12.24 -14.81
CA ARG A 139 -4.49 -11.32 -13.97
C ARG A 139 -4.91 -10.05 -14.71
N ARG A 140 -4.06 -9.43 -15.53
CA ARG A 140 -4.31 -8.15 -16.25
C ARG A 140 -5.02 -8.29 -17.60
N THR A 141 -4.90 -9.46 -18.24
CA THR A 141 -5.31 -9.70 -19.64
C THR A 141 -6.59 -10.50 -19.76
N ALA A 142 -7.00 -11.25 -18.73
CA ALA A 142 -8.35 -11.81 -18.70
C ALA A 142 -9.32 -10.65 -18.45
N ALA A 143 -10.07 -10.26 -19.48
CA ALA A 143 -11.20 -9.34 -19.39
C ALA A 143 -12.15 -9.77 -18.25
N ARG A 144 -12.02 -9.15 -17.07
CA ARG A 144 -12.74 -9.58 -15.86
C ARG A 144 -14.21 -9.18 -15.93
N HIS A 145 -14.58 -8.29 -16.85
CA HIS A 145 -15.96 -7.96 -17.19
C HIS A 145 -16.77 -9.12 -17.80
N HIS A 146 -16.13 -10.22 -18.20
CA HIS A 146 -16.81 -11.47 -18.58
C HIS A 146 -17.24 -12.32 -17.39
N GLU A 147 -16.63 -12.12 -16.22
CA GLU A 147 -17.03 -12.85 -15.04
C GLU A 147 -18.32 -12.24 -14.48
N ASN A 148 -19.40 -13.03 -14.41
CA ASN A 148 -20.63 -12.69 -13.68
C ASN A 148 -20.45 -12.67 -12.15
N SER A 149 -19.20 -12.56 -11.74
CA SER A 149 -18.73 -12.75 -10.40
C SER A 149 -18.59 -11.38 -9.75
N SER A 150 -18.96 -11.28 -8.47
CA SER A 150 -18.79 -10.05 -7.70
C SER A 150 -18.13 -10.33 -6.36
N ILE A 151 -17.49 -9.31 -5.79
CA ILE A 151 -17.00 -9.34 -4.42
C ILE A 151 -17.68 -8.22 -3.63
N GLN A 152 -17.64 -8.30 -2.31
CA GLN A 152 -18.02 -7.20 -1.42
C GLN A 152 -16.79 -6.34 -1.15
N TYR A 153 -16.89 -5.04 -1.46
CA TYR A 153 -15.90 -4.03 -1.07
C TYR A 153 -16.63 -2.90 -0.36
N GLN A 154 -16.28 -2.67 0.91
CA GLN A 154 -16.90 -1.61 1.74
C GLN A 154 -18.44 -1.65 1.75
N GLY A 155 -19.03 -2.87 1.68
CA GLY A 155 -20.49 -3.07 1.68
C GLY A 155 -21.17 -2.91 0.31
N SER A 156 -20.41 -2.67 -0.76
CA SER A 156 -20.90 -2.58 -2.13
C SER A 156 -20.43 -3.76 -2.98
N HIS A 157 -21.26 -4.16 -3.96
CA HIS A 157 -20.88 -5.15 -4.96
C HIS A 157 -19.93 -4.55 -5.99
N VAL A 158 -18.75 -5.17 -6.10
CA VAL A 158 -17.73 -4.85 -7.11
C VAL A 158 -17.77 -5.93 -8.18
N THR A 159 -17.82 -5.52 -9.44
CA THR A 159 -17.67 -6.41 -10.59
C THR A 159 -16.23 -6.38 -11.10
N GLY A 160 -15.82 -7.39 -11.87
CA GLY A 160 -14.49 -7.40 -12.50
C GLY A 160 -14.24 -6.16 -13.36
N GLU A 161 -15.28 -5.62 -14.00
CA GLU A 161 -15.21 -4.37 -14.77
C GLU A 161 -14.80 -3.16 -13.92
N ASN A 162 -15.29 -3.04 -12.67
CA ASN A 162 -14.87 -1.96 -11.79
C ASN A 162 -13.36 -2.04 -11.50
N VAL A 163 -12.83 -3.27 -11.42
CA VAL A 163 -11.41 -3.53 -11.19
C VAL A 163 -10.59 -3.28 -12.46
N ASP A 164 -11.11 -3.63 -13.64
CA ASP A 164 -10.44 -3.35 -14.92
C ASP A 164 -10.33 -1.85 -15.18
N VAL A 165 -11.37 -1.07 -14.84
CA VAL A 165 -11.30 0.40 -14.92
C VAL A 165 -10.36 0.98 -13.87
N ALA A 166 -10.31 0.40 -12.66
CA ALA A 166 -9.34 0.80 -11.65
C ALA A 166 -7.90 0.52 -12.08
N ASP A 167 -7.62 -0.64 -12.67
CA ASP A 167 -6.31 -1.00 -13.22
C ASP A 167 -5.91 -0.06 -14.35
N LEU A 168 -6.83 0.24 -15.28
CA LEU A 168 -6.58 1.17 -16.36
C LEU A 168 -6.23 2.58 -15.83
N LEU A 169 -6.92 3.07 -14.80
CA LEU A 169 -6.58 4.33 -14.15
C LEU A 169 -5.21 4.27 -13.46
N LEU A 170 -4.87 3.17 -12.79
CA LEU A 170 -3.57 2.99 -12.14
C LEU A 170 -2.40 2.90 -13.14
N GLU A 171 -2.65 2.42 -14.35
CA GLU A 171 -1.66 2.33 -15.44
C GLU A 171 -1.36 3.68 -16.10
N ILE A 172 -2.38 4.54 -16.28
CA ILE A 172 -2.23 5.83 -16.99
C ILE A 172 -2.01 7.03 -16.07
N THR A 173 -2.12 6.85 -14.75
CA THR A 173 -1.89 7.90 -13.75
C THR A 173 -0.86 7.45 -12.73
N ASP A 174 -0.14 8.41 -12.15
CA ASP A 174 0.73 8.17 -11.00
C ASP A 174 0.55 9.26 -9.91
N ASN A 175 1.45 9.33 -8.94
CA ASN A 175 1.36 10.33 -7.87
C ASN A 175 1.77 11.74 -8.32
N ALA A 176 2.56 11.88 -9.37
CA ALA A 176 2.98 13.16 -9.94
C ALA A 176 1.94 13.68 -10.97
N GLU A 177 1.34 12.77 -11.73
CA GLU A 177 0.31 13.00 -12.73
C GLU A 177 -0.96 12.19 -12.39
N PRO A 178 -1.77 12.64 -11.41
CA PRO A 178 -2.95 11.91 -10.96
C PRO A 178 -4.18 12.10 -11.86
N THR A 179 -4.08 12.91 -12.93
CA THR A 179 -5.21 13.33 -13.76
C THR A 179 -5.03 12.87 -15.19
N CYS A 180 -6.08 12.29 -15.79
CA CYS A 180 -6.10 11.92 -17.20
C CYS A 180 -7.32 12.49 -17.93
N ASP A 181 -7.20 12.67 -19.25
CA ASP A 181 -8.31 13.11 -20.10
C ASP A 181 -9.32 11.97 -20.30
N ARG A 182 -10.61 12.30 -20.17
CA ARG A 182 -11.70 11.31 -20.31
C ARG A 182 -11.76 10.72 -21.72
N SER A 183 -11.47 11.51 -22.75
CA SER A 183 -11.43 11.06 -24.15
C SER A 183 -10.36 9.98 -24.34
N GLN A 184 -9.16 10.21 -23.82
CA GLN A 184 -8.07 9.25 -23.84
C GLN A 184 -8.44 7.97 -23.08
N LEU A 185 -9.04 8.10 -21.89
CA LEU A 185 -9.51 6.96 -21.11
C LEU A 185 -10.56 6.12 -21.85
N VAL A 186 -11.48 6.78 -22.59
CA VAL A 186 -12.50 6.10 -23.40
C VAL A 186 -11.85 5.29 -24.53
N GLU A 187 -10.85 5.84 -25.22
CA GLU A 187 -10.18 5.13 -26.31
C GLU A 187 -9.37 3.94 -25.78
N LEU A 188 -8.62 4.11 -24.70
CA LEU A 188 -7.89 3.00 -24.07
C LEU A 188 -8.84 1.91 -23.55
N TRP A 189 -9.99 2.30 -22.99
CA TRP A 189 -11.00 1.35 -22.56
C TRP A 189 -11.54 0.51 -23.73
N LYS A 190 -11.84 1.14 -24.86
CA LYS A 190 -12.28 0.42 -26.08
C LYS A 190 -11.21 -0.53 -26.61
N GLN A 191 -9.95 -0.11 -26.60
CA GLN A 191 -8.81 -0.95 -27.01
C GLN A 191 -8.65 -2.17 -26.10
N ARG A 192 -8.90 -2.01 -24.79
CA ARG A 192 -8.80 -3.09 -23.81
C ARG A 192 -10.00 -4.02 -23.78
N THR A 193 -11.15 -3.59 -24.33
CA THR A 193 -12.40 -4.34 -24.34
C THR A 193 -13.00 -4.50 -25.74
N PRO A 194 -12.23 -5.07 -26.70
CA PRO A 194 -12.71 -5.24 -28.08
C PRO A 194 -13.95 -6.16 -28.13
N ASP A 195 -14.02 -7.13 -27.23
CA ASP A 195 -15.15 -8.04 -27.07
C ASP A 195 -16.45 -7.31 -26.68
N LEU A 196 -16.37 -6.22 -25.89
CA LEU A 196 -17.53 -5.41 -25.54
C LEU A 196 -18.09 -4.70 -26.76
N LEU A 197 -17.25 -4.37 -27.74
CA LEU A 197 -17.67 -3.76 -29.01
C LEU A 197 -18.39 -4.76 -29.91
N GLU A 198 -18.03 -6.04 -29.83
CA GLU A 198 -18.60 -7.12 -30.66
C GLU A 198 -19.81 -7.83 -30.03
N SER A 199 -20.07 -7.57 -28.74
CA SER A 199 -21.17 -8.17 -27.99
C SER A 199 -22.57 -7.89 -28.59
N ASP A 200 -23.50 -8.81 -28.39
CA ASP A 200 -24.89 -8.62 -28.86
C ASP A 200 -25.55 -7.39 -28.21
N ALA A 201 -25.18 -7.07 -26.97
CA ALA A 201 -25.59 -5.83 -26.31
C ALA A 201 -25.07 -4.58 -27.02
N ALA A 202 -23.85 -4.61 -27.58
CA ALA A 202 -23.32 -3.52 -28.39
C ALA A 202 -24.03 -3.39 -29.74
N LYS A 203 -24.39 -4.50 -30.39
CA LYS A 203 -25.22 -4.49 -31.61
C LYS A 203 -26.59 -3.87 -31.34
N VAL A 204 -27.21 -4.16 -30.19
CA VAL A 204 -28.47 -3.55 -29.75
C VAL A 204 -28.30 -2.06 -29.41
N ALA A 205 -27.21 -1.67 -28.75
CA ALA A 205 -26.93 -0.26 -28.46
C ALA A 205 -26.73 0.56 -29.75
N ALA A 206 -26.04 -0.02 -30.73
CA ALA A 206 -25.84 0.57 -32.05
C ALA A 206 -27.16 0.70 -32.83
N SER A 207 -28.01 -0.32 -32.83
CA SER A 207 -29.31 -0.28 -33.52
C SER A 207 -30.29 0.71 -32.89
N THR A 208 -30.19 0.95 -31.59
CA THR A 208 -31.03 1.90 -30.85
C THR A 208 -30.47 3.34 -30.82
N LYS A 209 -29.33 3.61 -31.47
CA LYS A 209 -28.61 4.91 -31.45
C LYS A 209 -28.33 5.44 -30.03
N LYS A 210 -28.25 4.57 -29.01
CA LYS A 210 -28.07 4.96 -27.59
C LYS A 210 -26.62 5.23 -27.19
N GLY A 211 -25.74 5.44 -28.16
CA GLY A 211 -24.29 5.64 -27.95
C GLY A 211 -23.52 4.32 -27.82
N SER A 212 -22.21 4.42 -27.57
CA SER A 212 -21.34 3.24 -27.46
C SER A 212 -21.58 2.47 -26.16
N TYR A 213 -21.82 1.15 -26.29
CA TYR A 213 -22.00 0.26 -25.14
C TYR A 213 -20.77 0.24 -24.22
N ALA A 214 -19.56 0.17 -24.79
CA ALA A 214 -18.31 0.23 -24.03
C ALA A 214 -18.21 1.54 -23.21
N THR A 215 -18.60 2.68 -23.79
CA THR A 215 -18.62 3.97 -23.07
C THR A 215 -19.66 4.00 -21.95
N TYR A 216 -20.83 3.37 -22.15
CA TYR A 216 -21.84 3.24 -21.09
C TYR A 216 -21.32 2.43 -19.90
N ARG A 217 -20.66 1.29 -20.17
CA ARG A 217 -20.04 0.41 -19.18
C ARG A 217 -18.95 1.17 -18.39
N LEU A 218 -18.00 1.80 -19.08
CA LEU A 218 -16.99 2.67 -18.48
C LEU A 218 -17.61 3.75 -17.57
N ARG A 219 -18.67 4.43 -18.03
CA ARG A 219 -19.34 5.47 -17.22
C ARG A 219 -19.89 4.90 -15.92
N ARG A 220 -20.47 3.69 -15.93
CA ARG A 220 -21.01 3.03 -14.75
C ARG A 220 -19.91 2.72 -13.75
N SER A 221 -18.80 2.15 -14.21
CA SER A 221 -17.63 1.85 -13.40
C SER A 221 -16.99 3.10 -12.80
N LEU A 222 -16.87 4.19 -13.59
CA LEU A 222 -16.41 5.48 -13.07
C LEU A 222 -17.34 6.07 -12.00
N THR A 223 -18.66 5.94 -12.16
CA THR A 223 -19.61 6.38 -11.13
C THR A 223 -19.47 5.57 -9.85
N PHE A 224 -19.19 4.27 -9.95
CA PHE A 224 -18.89 3.43 -8.78
C PHE A 224 -17.61 3.89 -8.06
N LEU A 225 -16.52 4.13 -8.81
CA LEU A 225 -15.24 4.56 -8.22
C LEU A 225 -15.35 5.95 -7.57
N GLU A 226 -16.09 6.86 -8.18
CA GLU A 226 -16.37 8.19 -7.64
C GLU A 226 -17.21 8.11 -6.35
N SER A 227 -18.24 7.27 -6.30
CA SER A 227 -19.08 7.13 -5.10
C SER A 227 -18.33 6.56 -3.89
N HIS A 228 -17.20 5.88 -4.12
CA HIS A 228 -16.32 5.36 -3.08
C HIS A 228 -15.11 6.28 -2.79
N GLY A 229 -15.12 7.51 -3.32
CA GLY A 229 -14.08 8.51 -3.06
C GLY A 229 -12.70 8.12 -3.61
N MET A 230 -12.66 7.32 -4.68
CA MET A 230 -11.41 6.90 -5.31
C MET A 230 -10.96 7.88 -6.40
N ILE A 231 -11.92 8.47 -7.09
CA ILE A 231 -11.71 9.43 -8.18
C ILE A 231 -12.64 10.63 -8.04
N GLU A 232 -12.27 11.73 -8.68
CA GLU A 232 -13.14 12.86 -8.99
C GLU A 232 -13.25 13.04 -10.50
N ARG A 233 -14.43 13.42 -10.98
CA ARG A 233 -14.67 13.71 -12.39
C ARG A 233 -14.96 15.20 -12.54
N ASN A 234 -14.04 15.90 -13.16
CA ASN A 234 -14.14 17.34 -13.37
C ASN A 234 -14.49 17.62 -14.83
N ALA A 235 -15.49 18.49 -15.04
CA ALA A 235 -15.85 19.02 -16.35
C ALA A 235 -15.50 20.52 -16.36
N GLU A 236 -14.20 20.84 -16.28
CA GLU A 236 -13.73 22.21 -16.49
C GLU A 236 -13.37 22.40 -17.97
N GLY A 237 -14.16 23.24 -18.67
CA GLY A 237 -13.95 23.59 -20.07
C GLY A 237 -14.36 22.50 -21.07
N ASP A 238 -13.73 22.51 -22.25
CA ASP A 238 -13.99 21.58 -23.36
C ASP A 238 -13.43 20.15 -23.13
N THR A 239 -12.67 19.93 -22.06
CA THR A 239 -12.05 18.64 -21.75
C THR A 239 -12.52 18.09 -20.41
N ALA A 240 -13.37 17.07 -20.46
CA ALA A 240 -13.70 16.29 -19.26
C ALA A 240 -12.48 15.52 -18.77
N LYS A 241 -12.17 15.62 -17.47
CA LYS A 241 -11.01 14.99 -16.83
C LYS A 241 -11.43 14.05 -15.71
N VAL A 242 -10.58 13.08 -15.42
CA VAL A 242 -10.70 12.16 -14.29
C VAL A 242 -9.44 12.28 -13.44
N THR A 243 -9.60 12.59 -12.17
CA THR A 243 -8.49 12.72 -11.20
C THR A 243 -8.57 11.60 -10.18
N VAL A 244 -7.47 10.87 -10.00
CA VAL A 244 -7.34 9.86 -8.94
C VAL A 244 -7.02 10.56 -7.63
N ILE A 245 -7.99 10.61 -6.72
CA ILE A 245 -7.84 11.25 -5.41
C ILE A 245 -7.40 10.27 -4.31
N ASN A 246 -7.63 8.96 -4.50
CA ASN A 246 -7.24 7.95 -3.54
C ASN A 246 -6.68 6.69 -4.23
N ARG A 247 -5.41 6.78 -4.62
CA ARG A 247 -4.67 5.67 -5.26
C ARG A 247 -4.60 4.43 -4.37
N ASN A 248 -4.46 4.61 -3.05
CA ASN A 248 -4.40 3.50 -2.10
C ASN A 248 -5.72 2.72 -2.04
N ALA A 249 -6.87 3.38 -2.19
CA ALA A 249 -8.16 2.71 -2.28
C ALA A 249 -8.31 1.91 -3.58
N LEU A 250 -7.84 2.44 -4.73
CA LEU A 250 -7.80 1.67 -5.98
C LEU A 250 -6.92 0.42 -5.86
N LEU A 251 -5.72 0.56 -5.27
CA LEU A 251 -4.83 -0.58 -5.00
C LEU A 251 -5.45 -1.58 -4.02
N SER A 252 -6.19 -1.11 -3.02
CA SER A 252 -6.87 -1.97 -2.04
C SER A 252 -8.04 -2.72 -2.66
N LEU A 253 -8.84 -2.06 -3.50
CA LEU A 253 -9.92 -2.67 -4.29
C LEU A 253 -9.38 -3.81 -5.14
N ARG A 254 -8.29 -3.53 -5.87
CA ARG A 254 -7.59 -4.52 -6.68
C ARG A 254 -7.08 -5.70 -5.84
N ARG A 255 -6.39 -5.42 -4.73
CA ARG A 255 -5.89 -6.47 -3.82
C ARG A 255 -7.02 -7.34 -3.26
N GLN A 256 -8.15 -6.76 -2.87
CA GLN A 256 -9.28 -7.54 -2.36
C GLN A 256 -9.92 -8.42 -3.43
N TRP A 257 -10.01 -7.92 -4.67
CA TRP A 257 -10.40 -8.74 -5.82
C TRP A 257 -9.45 -9.91 -6.02
N ASP A 258 -8.14 -9.63 -6.00
CA ASP A 258 -7.11 -10.65 -6.19
C ASP A 258 -7.15 -11.71 -5.09
N VAL A 259 -7.27 -11.34 -3.81
CA VAL A 259 -7.39 -12.28 -2.69
C VAL A 259 -8.63 -13.16 -2.81
N ALA A 260 -9.76 -12.59 -3.23
CA ALA A 260 -11.01 -13.32 -3.35
C ALA A 260 -11.05 -14.30 -4.53
N ARG A 261 -10.27 -14.03 -5.59
CA ARG A 261 -10.32 -14.76 -6.87
C ARG A 261 -9.13 -15.68 -7.08
N PHE A 262 -7.98 -15.25 -6.61
CA PHE A 262 -6.71 -15.94 -6.72
C PHE A 262 -6.15 -16.11 -5.31
N ALA A 263 -6.92 -16.75 -4.42
CA ALA A 263 -6.41 -17.19 -3.13
C ALA A 263 -4.99 -17.72 -3.39
N LEU A 264 -3.98 -17.01 -2.87
CA LEU A 264 -2.64 -17.56 -2.78
C LEU A 264 -2.90 -18.86 -2.06
N GLY A 265 -2.76 -19.99 -2.78
CA GLY A 265 -2.93 -21.27 -2.15
C GLY A 265 -2.05 -21.21 -0.91
N ASP A 266 -2.67 -21.35 0.26
CA ASP A 266 -2.03 -22.14 1.28
C ASP A 266 -1.75 -23.47 0.58
N ALA A 267 -0.58 -23.53 -0.05
CA ALA A 267 0.09 -24.78 -0.26
C ALA A 267 0.33 -25.26 1.16
N GLU A 268 -0.62 -26.05 1.66
CA GLU A 268 -0.31 -27.09 2.62
C GLU A 268 0.98 -27.75 2.12
N LEU A 269 2.09 -27.47 2.82
CA LEU A 269 3.24 -28.32 3.12
C LEU A 269 4.24 -27.55 3.99
#